data_AF-A0A317EXN4-F1
#
_entry.id   AF-A0A317EXN4-F1
#
_cell.length_a   1.000
_cell.length_b   1.000
_cell.length_c   1.000
_cell.angle_alpha   90.00
_cell.angle_beta   90.00
_cell.angle_gamma   90.00
#
_symmetry.space_group_name_H-M   'P 1'
#
loop_
_entity.id
_entity.type
_entity.pdbx_description
1 polymer ?
#
loop_
_entity_poly.entity_id
_entity_poly.type
_entity_poly.pdbx_seq_one_letter_code
_entity_poly.pdbx_strand_id
1 'polypeptide(L)'
;MESLNKVQMLNTFLAKVKQLRGFGDMNSYFLASQFKGIDEKVKENEVNEIITEFSSPETFDEGKIHFINGINALLEDILHN
;
A
#
# COMPACT_ATOMS: atom_id res chain seq x y z
N MET A 1 11.44 -18.22 8.25
CA MET A 1 12.24 -17.55 7.19
C MET A 1 11.36 -16.73 6.25
N GLU A 2 10.12 -17.17 5.97
CA GLU A 2 9.19 -16.48 5.07
C GLU A 2 8.64 -15.15 5.63
N SER A 3 8.34 -15.09 6.93
CA SER A 3 7.84 -13.89 7.61
C SER A 3 8.83 -12.72 7.61
N LEU A 4 10.12 -12.97 7.89
CA LEU A 4 11.16 -11.93 7.90
C LEU A 4 11.33 -11.29 6.51
N ASN A 5 11.32 -12.11 5.45
CA ASN A 5 11.40 -11.63 4.07
C ASN A 5 10.17 -10.78 3.72
N LYS A 6 8.97 -11.22 4.13
CA LYS A 6 7.73 -10.48 3.90
C LYS A 6 7.70 -9.14 4.64
N VAL A 7 8.17 -9.10 5.89
CA VAL A 7 8.33 -7.86 6.66
C VAL A 7 9.31 -6.89 5.98
N GLN A 8 10.44 -7.39 5.46
CA GLN A 8 11.38 -6.54 4.71
C GLN A 8 10.78 -5.99 3.41
N MET A 9 10.04 -6.83 2.68
CA MET A 9 9.31 -6.41 1.48
C MET A 9 8.29 -5.32 1.80
N LEU A 10 7.44 -5.53 2.81
CA LEU A 10 6.41 -4.57 3.24
C LEU A 10 7.03 -3.25 3.72
N ASN A 11 8.12 -3.29 4.49
CA ASN A 11 8.84 -2.07 4.90
C ASN A 11 9.42 -1.30 3.71
N THR A 12 9.97 -2.02 2.72
CA THR A 12 10.44 -1.42 1.47
C THR A 12 9.29 -0.77 0.71
N PHE A 13 8.14 -1.44 0.69
CA PHE A 13 6.93 -0.95 0.03
C PHE A 13 6.38 0.30 0.71
N LEU A 14 6.30 0.29 2.04
CA LEU A 14 5.91 1.43 2.86
C LEU A 14 6.80 2.66 2.61
N ALA A 15 8.11 2.46 2.50
CA ALA A 15 9.05 3.53 2.18
C ALA A 15 8.75 4.16 0.81
N LYS A 16 8.43 3.35 -0.21
CA LYS A 16 8.04 3.84 -1.55
C LYS A 16 6.73 4.62 -1.51
N VAL A 17 5.71 4.11 -0.82
CA VAL A 17 4.41 4.81 -0.70
C VAL A 17 4.57 6.15 0.00
N LYS A 18 5.39 6.23 1.07
CA LYS A 18 5.68 7.50 1.76
C LYS A 18 6.33 8.55 0.85
N GLN A 19 7.07 8.13 -0.17
CA GLN A 19 7.74 9.02 -1.13
C GLN A 19 6.86 9.51 -2.29
N LEU A 20 5.62 9.04 -2.41
CA LEU A 20 4.70 9.50 -3.45
C LEU A 20 4.44 11.01 -3.32
N ARG A 21 4.52 11.71 -4.45
CA ARG A 21 4.67 13.18 -4.48
C ARG A 21 3.37 13.97 -4.59
N GLY A 22 2.27 13.31 -4.90
CA GLY A 22 0.99 13.97 -5.16
C GLY A 22 0.24 13.34 -6.33
N PHE A 23 -0.93 13.90 -6.60
CA PHE A 23 -1.75 13.53 -7.76
C PHE A 23 -0.96 13.58 -9.07
N GLY A 24 -1.22 12.62 -9.96
CA GLY A 24 -0.49 12.46 -11.22
C GLY A 24 0.83 11.70 -11.11
N ASP A 25 1.27 11.32 -9.90
CA ASP A 25 2.42 10.43 -9.73
C ASP A 25 2.06 9.02 -10.21
N MET A 26 2.55 8.64 -11.39
CA MET A 26 2.31 7.31 -11.99
C MET A 26 2.77 6.15 -11.09
N ASN A 27 3.70 6.39 -10.17
CA ASN A 27 4.12 5.36 -9.23
C ASN A 27 3.00 4.97 -8.27
N SER A 28 2.03 5.85 -7.99
CA SER A 28 0.92 5.58 -7.08
C SER A 28 0.08 4.39 -7.56
N TYR A 29 -0.29 4.41 -8.84
CA TYR A 29 -1.05 3.33 -9.49
C TYR A 29 -0.26 2.02 -9.59
N PHE A 30 1.02 2.14 -9.95
CA PHE A 30 1.91 0.98 -10.02
C PHE A 30 2.06 0.29 -8.66
N LEU A 31 2.29 1.07 -7.60
CA LEU A 31 2.40 0.54 -6.24
C LEU A 31 1.07 -0.05 -5.77
N ALA A 32 -0.08 0.63 -5.96
CA ALA A 32 -1.37 0.06 -5.58
C ALA A 32 -1.64 -1.29 -6.26
N SER A 33 -1.32 -1.41 -7.55
CA SER A 33 -1.45 -2.67 -8.29
C SER A 33 -0.51 -3.77 -7.76
N GLN A 34 0.73 -3.45 -7.42
CA GLN A 34 1.67 -4.41 -6.82
C GLN A 34 1.23 -4.86 -5.42
N PHE A 35 0.53 -4.01 -4.67
CA PHE A 35 0.05 -4.34 -3.33
C PHE A 35 -0.91 -5.53 -3.33
N LYS A 36 -1.78 -5.63 -4.35
CA LYS A 36 -2.70 -6.76 -4.55
C LYS A 36 -2.00 -8.13 -4.52
N GLY A 37 -0.73 -8.19 -4.95
CA GLY A 37 0.03 -9.44 -5.07
C GLY A 37 0.96 -9.74 -3.88
N ILE A 38 1.00 -8.89 -2.86
CA ILE A 38 1.96 -9.02 -1.74
C ILE A 38 1.48 -10.01 -0.67
N ASP A 39 0.17 -10.11 -0.45
CA ASP A 39 -0.41 -10.94 0.60
C ASP A 39 -1.83 -11.38 0.19
N GLU A 40 -2.19 -12.63 0.47
CA GLU A 40 -3.54 -13.17 0.27
C GLU A 40 -4.62 -12.46 1.10
N LYS A 41 -4.22 -11.79 2.18
CA LYS A 41 -5.11 -10.97 3.02
C LYS A 41 -5.49 -9.63 2.38
N VAL A 42 -4.72 -9.15 1.39
CA VAL A 42 -5.03 -7.90 0.67
C VAL A 42 -6.18 -8.15 -0.27
N LYS A 43 -7.31 -7.49 -0.02
CA LYS A 43 -8.49 -7.67 -0.86
C LYS A 43 -8.46 -6.76 -2.07
N GLU A 44 -8.99 -7.25 -3.17
CA GLU A 44 -9.07 -6.48 -4.42
C GLU A 44 -9.88 -5.18 -4.27
N ASN A 45 -10.94 -5.18 -3.47
CA ASN A 45 -11.73 -3.97 -3.23
C ASN A 45 -10.93 -2.89 -2.49
N GLU A 46 -10.09 -3.26 -1.51
CA GLU A 46 -9.24 -2.33 -0.78
C GLU A 46 -8.21 -1.67 -1.73
N VAL A 47 -7.64 -2.46 -2.65
CA VAL A 47 -6.73 -1.93 -3.68
C VAL A 47 -7.45 -1.01 -4.65
N ASN A 48 -8.67 -1.37 -5.07
CA ASN A 48 -9.46 -0.54 -5.98
C ASN A 48 -9.86 0.79 -5.34
N GLU A 49 -10.20 0.79 -4.05
CA GLU A 49 -10.47 2.01 -3.29
C GLU A 49 -9.25 2.94 -3.27
N ILE A 50 -8.06 2.43 -2.96
CA ILE A 50 -6.80 3.20 -3.01
C ILE A 50 -6.55 3.78 -4.42
N ILE A 51 -6.79 3.01 -5.47
CA ILE A 51 -6.64 3.47 -6.86
C ILE A 51 -7.65 4.58 -7.18
N THR A 52 -8.89 4.44 -6.74
CA THR A 52 -9.92 5.48 -6.90
C THR A 52 -9.51 6.75 -6.14
N GLU A 53 -8.99 6.64 -4.93
CA GLU A 53 -8.51 7.78 -4.15
C GLU A 53 -7.30 8.48 -4.82
N PHE A 54 -6.44 7.76 -5.53
CA PHE A 54 -5.37 8.36 -6.34
C PHE A 54 -5.84 9.03 -7.64
N SER A 55 -7.10 8.87 -8.02
CA SER A 55 -7.66 9.39 -9.28
C SER A 55 -8.07 10.86 -9.24
N SER A 56 -7.99 11.52 -8.08
CA SER A 56 -8.27 12.95 -7.96
C SER A 56 -7.24 13.67 -7.07
N PRO A 57 -6.93 14.96 -7.34
CA PRO A 57 -6.16 15.79 -6.43
C PRO A 57 -6.74 15.87 -5.02
N GLU A 58 -8.07 15.91 -4.91
CA GLU A 58 -8.80 16.11 -3.67
C GLU A 58 -8.68 14.90 -2.73
N THR A 59 -8.64 13.69 -3.29
CA THR A 59 -8.60 12.43 -2.54
C THR A 59 -7.21 11.80 -2.46
N PHE A 60 -6.20 12.39 -3.12
CA PHE A 60 -4.88 11.77 -3.23
C PHE A 60 -4.23 11.52 -1.86
N ASP A 61 -4.24 12.54 -0.99
CA ASP A 61 -3.62 12.44 0.32
C ASP A 61 -4.34 11.43 1.22
N GLU A 62 -5.68 11.35 1.11
CA GLU A 62 -6.48 10.34 1.78
C GLU A 62 -6.11 8.93 1.30
N GLY A 63 -6.00 8.73 -0.02
CA GLY A 63 -5.56 7.46 -0.60
C GLY A 63 -4.16 7.06 -0.17
N LYS A 64 -3.25 8.03 -0.03
CA LYS A 64 -1.89 7.78 0.47
C LYS A 64 -1.92 7.33 1.93
N ILE A 65 -2.75 7.96 2.77
CA ILE A 65 -2.92 7.57 4.17
C ILE A 65 -3.56 6.18 4.28
N HIS A 66 -4.62 5.93 3.52
CA HIS A 66 -5.30 4.64 3.47
C HIS A 66 -4.34 3.52 3.10
N PHE A 67 -3.54 3.73 2.05
CA PHE A 67 -2.54 2.76 1.62
C PHE A 67 -1.47 2.50 2.69
N ILE A 68 -0.96 3.54 3.35
CA ILE A 68 0.00 3.41 4.46
C ILE A 68 -0.60 2.58 5.61
N ASN A 69 -1.86 2.82 5.96
CA ASN A 69 -2.55 2.11 7.03
C ASN A 69 -2.72 0.61 6.69
N GLY A 70 -3.09 0.29 5.45
CA GLY A 70 -3.21 -1.11 5.00
C GLY A 70 -1.88 -1.87 5.11
N ILE A 71 -0.76 -1.25 4.74
CA ILE A 71 0.57 -1.86 4.87
C ILE A 71 0.95 -2.06 6.35
N ASN A 72 0.68 -1.07 7.20
CA ASN A 72 0.97 -1.18 8.65
C ASN A 72 0.14 -2.29 9.31
N ALA A 73 -1.14 -2.43 8.95
CA ALA A 73 -2.00 -3.49 9.47
C ALA A 73 -1.45 -4.89 9.15
N LEU A 74 -0.96 -5.10 7.92
CA LEU A 74 -0.30 -6.36 7.54
C LEU A 74 1.00 -6.60 8.31
N LEU A 75 1.81 -5.55 8.49
CA LEU A 75 3.05 -5.65 9.28
C LEU A 75 2.75 -6.04 10.73
N GLU A 76 1.75 -5.42 11.35
CA GLU A 76 1.33 -5.75 12.70
C GLU A 76 0.81 -7.19 12.80
N ASP A 77 -0.01 -7.62 11.85
CA ASP A 77 -0.53 -9.00 11.79
C ASP A 77 0.60 -10.03 11.65
N ILE A 78 1.63 -9.77 10.85
CA ILE A 78 2.77 -10.69 10.69
C ILE A 78 3.69 -10.71 11.93
N LEU A 79 3.78 -9.61 12.67
CA LEU A 79 4.66 -9.52 13.84
C LEU A 79 4.03 -10.10 15.12
N HIS A 80 2.70 -10.17 15.18
CA HIS A 80 1.96 -10.64 16.35
C HIS A 80 1.33 -12.04 16.16
N ASN A 81 1.45 -12.64 14.97
CA ASN A 81 1.12 -14.04 14.69
C ASN A 81 2.39 -14.86 14.42
#